data_AF-A0A2U2D065-F1
#
_entry.id   AF-A0A2U2D065-F1
#
_cell.length_a   1.000
_cell.length_b   1.000
_cell.length_c   1.000
_cell.angle_alpha   90.00
_cell.angle_beta   90.00
_cell.angle_gamma   90.00
#
_symmetry.space_group_name_H-M   'P 1'
#
loop_
_entity.id
_entity.type
_entity.pdbx_description
1 polymer ?
#
loop_
_entity_poly.entity_id
_entity_poly.type
_entity_poly.pdbx_seq_one_letter_code
_entity_poly.pdbx_strand_id
1 'polypeptide(L)'
;MKILSVPEFQTLIANKGWCHENSTEILAETDDMVYGWGRVSSKFAGLEITYDETYSYLLGDKSSFNSGTEGLDNPIVLTNFNVIDEHGDTIDQWNLHTILHYNFYDVDYREIRASIEVDQ
;
A
#
# COMPACT_ATOMS: atom_id res chain seq x y z
N MET A 1 1.92 22.57 -4.59
CA MET A 1 2.50 21.22 -4.52
C MET A 1 3.92 21.36 -3.97
N LYS A 2 4.25 20.67 -2.87
CA LYS A 2 5.57 20.72 -2.25
C LYS A 2 6.54 19.83 -3.04
N ILE A 3 7.81 20.23 -3.18
CA ILE A 3 8.85 19.39 -3.78
C ILE A 3 9.85 19.06 -2.68
N LEU A 4 10.21 17.78 -2.56
CA LEU A 4 11.14 17.25 -1.57
C LEU A 4 12.31 16.56 -2.27
N SER A 5 13.51 16.78 -1.78
CA SER A 5 14.63 15.87 -2.05
C SER A 5 14.44 14.53 -1.32
N VAL A 6 15.14 13.49 -1.74
CA VAL A 6 15.11 12.18 -1.05
C VAL A 6 15.42 12.29 0.46
N PRO A 7 16.45 13.03 0.93
CA PRO A 7 16.71 13.18 2.37
C PRO A 7 15.58 13.90 3.13
N GLU A 8 14.96 14.90 2.53
CA GLU A 8 13.80 15.59 3.12
C GLU A 8 12.58 14.66 3.21
N PHE A 9 12.37 13.84 2.17
CA PHE A 9 11.32 12.83 2.17
C PHE A 9 11.55 11.77 3.26
N GLN A 10 12.78 11.27 3.40
CA GLN A 10 13.14 10.32 4.47
C GLN A 10 12.89 10.91 5.87
N THR A 11 13.25 12.18 6.06
CA THR A 11 12.97 12.90 7.33
C THR A 11 11.47 13.04 7.57
N LEU A 12 10.70 13.32 6.51
CA LEU A 12 9.25 13.46 6.59
C LEU A 12 8.56 12.15 6.97
N ILE A 13 8.90 11.02 6.34
CA ILE A 13 8.27 9.71 6.60
C ILE A 13 8.70 9.11 7.94
N ALA A 14 9.84 9.53 8.49
CA ALA A 14 10.27 9.16 9.85
C ALA A 14 9.50 9.89 10.96
N ASN A 15 8.66 10.87 10.62
CA ASN A 15 7.85 11.61 11.59
C ASN A 15 6.79 10.69 12.22
N LYS A 16 6.60 10.74 13.54
CA LYS A 16 5.59 9.90 14.23
C LYS A 16 4.17 10.46 14.17
N GLY A 17 3.97 11.59 13.49
CA GLY A 17 2.67 12.25 13.35
C GLY A 17 1.79 11.71 12.23
N TRP A 18 2.29 10.76 11.42
CA TRP A 18 1.48 10.11 10.39
C TRP A 18 0.35 9.30 11.01
N CYS A 19 -0.86 9.51 10.50
CA CYS A 19 -2.03 8.69 10.79
C CYS A 19 -2.23 7.70 9.64
N HIS A 20 -2.28 6.41 9.95
CA HIS A 20 -2.42 5.33 8.98
C HIS A 20 -3.83 4.73 9.07
N GLU A 21 -4.52 4.69 7.94
CA GLU A 21 -5.84 4.10 7.77
C GLU A 21 -5.72 2.93 6.81
N ASN A 22 -6.19 1.75 7.24
CA ASN A 22 -6.23 0.55 6.42
C ASN A 22 -7.66 0.34 5.90
N SER A 23 -7.77 -0.12 4.66
CA SER A 23 -9.04 -0.55 4.09
C SER A 23 -8.83 -1.72 3.14
N THR A 24 -9.76 -2.66 3.16
CA THR A 24 -9.82 -3.76 2.22
C THR A 24 -11.21 -3.80 1.58
N GLU A 25 -11.26 -4.23 0.32
CA GLU A 25 -12.50 -4.38 -0.45
C GLU A 25 -12.43 -5.69 -1.22
N ILE A 26 -13.53 -6.46 -1.26
CA ILE A 26 -13.66 -7.60 -2.16
C ILE A 26 -14.17 -7.08 -3.50
N LEU A 27 -13.44 -7.36 -4.57
CA LEU A 27 -13.76 -6.90 -5.93
C LEU A 27 -14.55 -7.94 -6.71
N ALA A 28 -14.18 -9.22 -6.54
CA ALA A 28 -14.81 -10.33 -7.22
C ALA A 28 -14.71 -11.59 -6.37
N GLU A 29 -15.77 -12.40 -6.42
CA GLU A 29 -15.83 -13.71 -5.79
C GLU A 29 -16.44 -14.68 -6.80
N THR A 30 -15.76 -15.80 -7.01
CA THR A 30 -16.22 -16.94 -7.80
C THR A 30 -16.45 -18.12 -6.86
N ASP A 31 -16.96 -19.24 -7.39
CA ASP A 31 -17.26 -20.43 -6.60
C ASP A 31 -16.05 -20.97 -5.81
N ASP A 32 -14.81 -20.67 -6.23
CA ASP A 32 -13.59 -21.21 -5.62
C ASP A 32 -12.60 -20.13 -5.17
N MET A 33 -12.78 -18.85 -5.53
CA MET A 33 -11.72 -17.84 -5.40
C MET A 33 -12.25 -16.43 -5.15
N VAL A 34 -11.54 -15.69 -4.29
CA VAL A 34 -11.80 -14.29 -3.99
C VAL A 34 -10.64 -13.43 -4.49
N TYR A 35 -10.98 -12.29 -5.06
CA TYR A 35 -10.06 -11.21 -5.43
C TYR A 35 -10.48 -9.93 -4.73
N GLY A 36 -9.51 -9.17 -4.25
CA GLY A 36 -9.78 -7.91 -3.59
C GLY A 36 -8.67 -6.89 -3.71
N TRP A 37 -8.96 -5.72 -3.16
CA TRP A 37 -8.07 -4.57 -3.08
C TRP A 37 -7.72 -4.29 -1.63
N GLY A 38 -6.45 -4.02 -1.37
CA GLY A 38 -5.93 -3.55 -0.10
C GLY A 38 -5.33 -2.16 -0.24
N ARG A 39 -5.57 -1.29 0.74
CA ARG A 39 -5.05 0.08 0.76
C ARG A 39 -4.56 0.48 2.14
N VAL A 40 -3.42 1.16 2.17
CA VAL A 40 -2.98 1.99 3.29
C VAL A 40 -3.01 3.46 2.86
N SER A 41 -3.78 4.29 3.56
CA SER A 41 -3.73 5.75 3.43
C SER A 41 -3.01 6.32 4.64
N SER A 42 -1.92 7.05 4.41
CA SER A 42 -1.13 7.70 5.45
C SER A 42 -1.24 9.21 5.28
N LYS A 43 -1.69 9.93 6.33
CA LYS A 43 -1.91 11.38 6.28
C LYS A 43 -1.11 12.12 7.35
N PHE A 44 -0.48 13.23 6.98
CA PHE A 44 0.23 14.12 7.91
C PHE A 44 0.28 15.56 7.39
N ALA A 45 -0.21 16.53 8.18
CA ALA A 45 -0.13 17.95 7.86
C ALA A 45 -0.62 18.34 6.44
N GLY A 46 -1.70 17.69 5.97
CA GLY A 46 -2.27 17.91 4.63
C GLY A 46 -1.53 17.21 3.49
N LEU A 47 -0.49 16.44 3.78
CA LEU A 47 0.17 15.52 2.86
C LEU A 47 -0.46 14.13 3.01
N GLU A 48 -0.49 13.39 1.92
CA GLU A 48 -1.00 12.02 1.91
C GLU A 48 -0.13 11.11 1.05
N ILE A 49 0.10 9.90 1.53
CA ILE A 49 0.73 8.79 0.82
C ILE A 49 -0.29 7.66 0.82
N THR A 50 -0.73 7.23 -0.35
CA THR A 50 -1.54 6.01 -0.47
C THR A 50 -0.69 4.92 -1.08
N TYR A 51 -0.81 3.73 -0.50
CA TYR A 51 -0.32 2.49 -1.06
C TYR A 51 -1.49 1.57 -1.37
N ASP A 52 -1.52 1.05 -2.58
CA ASP A 52 -2.52 0.14 -3.10
C ASP A 52 -1.87 -1.17 -3.55
N GLU A 53 -2.53 -2.27 -3.23
CA GLU A 53 -2.18 -3.59 -3.74
C GLU A 53 -3.43 -4.45 -3.92
N THR A 54 -3.29 -5.54 -4.64
CA THR A 54 -4.35 -6.53 -4.81
C THR A 54 -4.07 -7.73 -3.92
N TYR A 55 -5.13 -8.45 -3.54
CA TYR A 55 -5.01 -9.74 -2.89
C TYR A 55 -5.94 -10.77 -3.53
N SER A 56 -5.58 -12.03 -3.36
CA SER A 56 -6.44 -13.15 -3.74
C SER A 56 -6.23 -14.36 -2.84
N TYR A 57 -7.26 -15.21 -2.76
CA TYR A 57 -7.19 -16.50 -2.08
C TYR A 57 -8.27 -17.45 -2.60
N LEU A 58 -8.03 -18.75 -2.47
CA LEU A 58 -9.02 -19.80 -2.67
C LEU A 58 -9.90 -19.93 -1.41
N LEU A 59 -11.20 -20.13 -1.61
CA LEU A 59 -12.13 -20.46 -0.53
C LEU A 59 -11.69 -21.78 0.12
N GLY A 60 -11.77 -21.90 1.45
CA GLY A 60 -11.33 -23.12 2.14
C GLY A 60 -9.82 -23.21 2.41
N ASP A 61 -8.97 -22.43 1.73
CA ASP A 61 -7.51 -22.56 1.81
C ASP A 61 -6.84 -21.25 2.24
N LYS A 62 -6.65 -21.10 3.55
CA LYS A 62 -5.94 -19.97 4.14
C LYS A 62 -4.49 -19.82 3.65
N SER A 63 -3.84 -20.91 3.23
CA SER A 63 -2.44 -20.88 2.77
C SER A 63 -2.30 -20.30 1.37
N SER A 64 -3.39 -20.24 0.60
CA SER A 64 -3.43 -19.66 -0.75
C SER A 64 -3.40 -18.13 -0.77
N PHE A 65 -3.55 -17.46 0.38
CA PHE A 65 -3.56 -16.01 0.45
C PHE A 65 -2.29 -15.42 -0.13
N ASN A 66 -2.45 -14.59 -1.16
CA ASN A 66 -1.39 -13.85 -1.81
C ASN A 66 -1.80 -12.38 -1.94
N SER A 67 -0.85 -11.46 -1.80
CA SER A 67 -1.05 -10.05 -2.08
C SER A 67 0.17 -9.42 -2.73
N GLY A 68 -0.05 -8.34 -3.48
CA GLY A 68 1.01 -7.61 -4.16
C GLY A 68 0.48 -6.60 -5.18
N THR A 69 1.42 -5.85 -5.75
CA THR A 69 1.13 -4.73 -6.66
C THR A 69 0.99 -5.16 -8.12
N GLU A 70 0.91 -6.47 -8.39
CA GLU A 70 0.80 -7.01 -9.74
C GLU A 70 -0.44 -6.44 -10.45
N GLY A 71 -0.25 -5.91 -11.66
CA GLY A 71 -1.32 -5.32 -12.46
C GLY A 71 -1.67 -3.87 -12.10
N LEU A 72 -0.99 -3.25 -11.13
CA LEU A 72 -1.17 -1.83 -10.80
C LEU A 72 -0.11 -0.97 -11.47
N ASP A 73 -0.55 0.10 -12.16
CA ASP A 73 0.37 1.06 -12.80
C ASP A 73 1.08 1.94 -11.76
N ASN A 74 0.37 2.34 -10.69
CA ASN A 74 0.88 3.25 -9.67
C ASN A 74 0.40 2.80 -8.27
N PRO A 75 1.07 1.81 -7.65
CA PRO A 75 0.70 1.36 -6.31
C PRO A 75 0.95 2.44 -5.25
N ILE A 76 1.90 3.37 -5.46
CA ILE A 76 2.17 4.47 -4.53
C ILE A 76 1.75 5.79 -5.17
N VAL A 77 0.91 6.55 -4.47
CA VAL A 77 0.52 7.91 -4.87
C VAL A 77 0.88 8.89 -3.76
N LEU A 78 1.59 9.95 -4.16
CA LEU A 78 1.96 11.07 -3.29
C LEU A 78 1.03 12.24 -3.58
N THR A 79 0.24 12.65 -2.59
CA THR A 79 -0.73 13.72 -2.73
C THR A 79 -0.23 14.98 -2.02
N ASN A 80 -0.29 16.11 -2.74
CA ASN A 80 0.19 17.44 -2.34
C ASN A 80 1.72 17.62 -2.29
N PHE A 81 2.51 16.61 -2.67
CA PHE A 81 3.96 16.73 -2.81
C PHE A 81 4.54 15.73 -3.82
N ASN A 82 5.73 16.06 -4.34
CA ASN A 82 6.56 15.20 -5.18
C ASN A 82 7.94 15.01 -4.53
N VAL A 83 8.61 13.92 -4.88
CA VAL A 83 9.99 13.64 -4.48
C VAL A 83 10.87 13.64 -5.72
N ILE A 84 12.01 14.35 -5.65
CA ILE A 84 13.01 14.42 -6.72
C ILE A 84 14.35 13.88 -6.25
N ASP A 85 15.14 13.36 -7.19
CA ASP A 85 16.52 12.94 -6.98
C ASP A 85 17.51 14.12 -7.00
N GLU A 86 18.81 13.81 -7.00
CA GLU A 86 19.89 14.81 -7.04
C GLU A 86 20.01 15.55 -8.39
N HIS A 87 19.39 15.01 -9.45
CA HIS A 87 19.34 15.60 -10.79
C HIS A 87 18.07 16.44 -11.00
N GLY A 88 17.12 16.38 -10.07
CA GLY A 88 15.83 17.07 -10.16
C GLY A 88 14.73 16.26 -10.85
N ASP A 89 15.01 14.99 -11.14
CA ASP A 89 14.05 14.07 -11.77
C ASP A 89 13.13 13.47 -10.70
N THR A 90 11.86 13.24 -11.07
CA THR A 90 10.90 12.66 -10.13
C THR A 90 11.23 11.20 -9.85
N ILE A 91 11.19 10.82 -8.57
CA ILE A 91 11.42 9.44 -8.15
C ILE A 91 10.32 8.52 -8.68
N ASP A 92 10.70 7.42 -9.31
CA ASP A 92 9.78 6.39 -9.82
C ASP A 92 9.22 5.48 -8.71
N GLN A 93 8.23 4.65 -9.06
CA GLN A 93 7.55 3.73 -8.15
C GLN A 93 8.50 2.73 -7.45
N TRP A 94 9.50 2.21 -8.17
CA TRP A 94 10.44 1.24 -7.62
C TRP A 94 11.33 1.87 -6.54
N ASN A 95 11.83 3.06 -6.83
CA ASN A 95 12.62 3.84 -5.90
C ASN A 95 11.78 4.32 -4.71
N LEU A 96 10.51 4.72 -4.91
CA LEU A 96 9.59 5.04 -3.81
C LEU A 96 9.39 3.85 -2.87
N HIS A 97 9.17 2.64 -3.40
CA HIS A 97 9.07 1.41 -2.61
C HIS A 97 10.31 1.14 -1.76
N THR A 98 11.50 1.42 -2.31
CA THR A 98 12.78 1.17 -1.63
C THR A 98 13.03 2.14 -0.47
N ILE A 99 12.56 3.38 -0.58
CA ILE A 99 12.79 4.42 0.43
C ILE A 99 11.65 4.55 1.44
N LEU A 100 10.44 4.09 1.12
CA LEU A 100 9.30 4.10 2.04
C LEU A 100 9.55 3.12 3.19
N HIS A 101 9.17 3.55 4.39
CA HIS A 101 9.14 2.66 5.54
C HIS A 101 7.92 1.74 5.46
N TYR A 102 8.03 0.51 5.98
CA TYR A 102 7.03 -0.55 5.77
C TYR A 102 5.62 -0.18 6.24
N ASN A 103 5.48 0.63 7.29
CA ASN A 103 4.16 1.09 7.78
C ASN A 103 3.35 1.91 6.75
N PHE A 104 3.97 2.39 5.66
CA PHE A 104 3.26 3.06 4.57
C PHE A 104 2.72 2.09 3.52
N TYR A 105 3.13 0.82 3.53
CA TYR A 105 2.71 -0.21 2.58
C TYR A 105 2.34 -1.57 3.21
N ASP A 106 2.23 -1.64 4.53
CA ASP A 106 1.82 -2.84 5.27
C ASP A 106 0.30 -2.87 5.43
N VAL A 107 -0.38 -3.40 4.41
CA VAL A 107 -1.84 -3.54 4.45
C VAL A 107 -2.25 -4.62 5.44
N ASP A 108 -3.18 -4.29 6.33
CA ASP A 108 -3.68 -5.21 7.35
C ASP A 108 -4.74 -6.18 6.80
N TYR A 109 -4.33 -7.42 6.54
CA TYR A 109 -5.23 -8.51 6.13
C TYR A 109 -5.62 -9.48 7.25
N ARG A 110 -5.43 -9.12 8.52
CA ARG A 110 -5.69 -10.06 9.63
C ARG A 110 -7.14 -10.55 9.64
N GLU A 111 -8.10 -9.66 9.39
CA GLU A 111 -9.52 -10.00 9.33
C GLU A 111 -9.84 -10.89 8.12
N ILE A 112 -9.38 -10.51 6.93
CA ILE A 112 -9.54 -11.31 5.70
C ILE A 112 -8.97 -12.72 5.90
N ARG A 113 -7.74 -12.85 6.41
CA ARG A 113 -7.13 -14.15 6.67
C ARG A 113 -7.82 -14.95 7.77
N ALA A 114 -8.57 -14.30 8.66
CA ALA A 114 -9.36 -14.98 9.69
C ALA A 114 -10.72 -15.45 9.15
N SER A 115 -11.28 -14.77 8.13
CA SER A 115 -12.55 -15.13 7.51
C SER A 115 -12.45 -16.24 6.46
N ILE A 116 -11.24 -16.63 6.02
CA ILE A 116 -11.06 -17.82 5.17
C ILE A 116 -11.38 -19.05 6.03
N GLU A 117 -12.64 -19.49 5.99
CA GLU A 117 -13.08 -20.73 6.61
C GLU A 117 -12.26 -21.89 6.07
N VAL A 118 -11.91 -22.85 6.93
CA VAL A 118 -11.23 -24.09 6.53
C VAL A 118 -12.25 -25.18 6.76
N ASP A 119 -12.70 -25.85 5.69
CA ASP A 119 -13.56 -27.02 5.84
C ASP A 119 -12.82 -28.07 6.70
N GLN A 120 -13.41 -28.43 7.83
CA GLN A 120 -12.90 -29.46 8.75
C GLN A 120 -13.25 -30.88 8.29
#